data_AF-A0A397BCZ7-F1
#
_entry.id   AF-A0A397BCZ7-F1
#
_cell.length_a   1.000
_cell.length_b   1.000
_cell.length_c   1.000
_cell.angle_alpha   90.00
_cell.angle_beta   90.00
_cell.angle_gamma   90.00
#
_symmetry.space_group_name_H-M   'P 1'
#
loop_
_entity.id
_entity.type
_entity.pdbx_description
1 polymer ?
#
loop_
_entity_poly.entity_id
_entity_poly.type
_entity_poly.pdbx_seq_one_letter_code
_entity_poly.pdbx_strand_id
1 'polypeptide(L)' 'MANAYQSMITPNDQKNYVNDAGYIEWAAIPLNVALDKLKTSREGLSTGEAEKRLEEHGPNKLPETKV' A
#
# COMPACT_ATOMS: atom_id res chain seq x y z
N MET A 1 -1.76 19.69 9.86
CA MET A 1 -2.03 18.47 10.66
C MET A 1 -1.47 17.30 9.86
N ALA A 2 -0.39 16.67 10.33
CA ALA A 2 0.18 15.51 9.64
C ALA A 2 -0.67 14.29 10.00
N ASN A 3 -1.41 13.73 9.04
CA ASN A 3 -2.10 12.46 9.19
C ASN A 3 -1.08 11.32 9.19
N ALA A 4 -0.46 11.07 10.34
CA ALA A 4 0.31 9.86 10.57
C ALA A 4 -0.64 8.66 10.62
N TYR A 5 -0.38 7.63 9.82
CA TYR A 5 -1.18 6.41 9.81
C TYR A 5 -1.17 5.74 11.20
N GLN A 6 -2.35 5.29 11.64
CA GLN A 6 -2.55 4.47 12.83
C GLN A 6 -3.04 3.09 12.40
N SER A 7 -2.49 2.03 12.98
CA SER A 7 -2.89 0.66 12.66
C SER A 7 -4.33 0.39 13.06
N MET A 8 -5.06 -0.31 12.19
CA MET A 8 -6.48 -0.63 12.41
C MET A 8 -6.60 -2.08 12.89
N ILE A 9 -7.51 -2.34 13.85
CA ILE A 9 -7.86 -3.70 14.25
C ILE A 9 -8.68 -4.31 13.11
N THR A 10 -8.10 -5.26 12.37
CA THR A 10 -8.78 -5.93 11.27
C THR A 10 -9.28 -7.32 11.64
N PRO A 11 -10.59 -7.64 11.45
CA PRO A 11 -11.17 -8.92 11.90
C PRO A 11 -10.63 -10.20 11.22
N ASN A 12 -9.63 -10.10 10.34
CA ASN A 12 -9.22 -11.22 9.49
C ASN A 12 -7.71 -11.32 9.29
N ASP A 13 -6.92 -10.91 10.29
CA ASP A 13 -5.45 -11.04 10.31
C ASP A 13 -4.95 -12.47 10.04
N GLN A 14 -5.81 -13.48 10.23
CA GLN A 14 -5.49 -14.89 10.01
C GLN A 14 -5.41 -15.31 8.54
N LYS A 15 -6.11 -14.62 7.62
CA LYS A 15 -5.92 -14.84 6.18
C LYS A 15 -4.80 -13.93 5.73
N ASN A 16 -3.65 -14.50 5.36
CA ASN A 16 -2.50 -13.71 4.90
C ASN A 16 -2.73 -13.05 3.52
N TYR A 17 -3.80 -13.42 2.79
CA TYR A 17 -4.14 -12.96 1.43
C TYR A 17 -2.96 -13.09 0.47
N VAL A 18 -2.22 -14.18 0.57
CA VAL A 18 -1.07 -14.48 -0.27
C VAL A 18 -1.42 -15.69 -1.13
N ASN A 19 -1.22 -15.60 -2.44
CA ASN A 19 -1.40 -16.71 -3.37
C ASN A 19 -0.20 -17.68 -3.33
N ASP A 20 -0.31 -18.80 -4.06
CA ASP A 20 0.73 -19.83 -4.11
C ASP A 20 2.09 -19.33 -4.61
N ALA A 21 2.11 -18.21 -5.33
CA ALA A 21 3.32 -17.55 -5.82
C ALA A 21 3.94 -16.56 -4.81
N GLY A 22 3.36 -16.41 -3.61
CA GLY A 22 3.87 -15.51 -2.58
C GLY A 22 3.43 -14.05 -2.75
N TYR A 23 2.52 -13.75 -3.69
CA TYR A 23 2.02 -12.40 -3.92
C TYR A 23 0.74 -12.11 -3.14
N ILE A 24 0.61 -10.87 -2.67
CA ILE A 24 -0.62 -10.40 -2.03
C ILE A 24 -1.73 -10.31 -3.08
N GLU A 25 -2.88 -10.95 -2.80
CA GLU A 25 -4.09 -10.89 -3.59
C GLU A 25 -4.90 -9.64 -3.25
N TRP A 26 -4.44 -8.49 -3.76
CA TRP A 26 -5.06 -7.18 -3.48
C TRP A 26 -6.54 -7.06 -3.84
N ALA A 27 -7.04 -7.89 -4.77
CA ALA A 27 -8.45 -7.91 -5.15
C ALA A 27 -9.34 -8.66 -4.16
N ALA A 28 -8.77 -9.56 -3.33
CA ALA A 28 -9.52 -10.43 -2.42
C ALA A 28 -9.47 -9.96 -0.94
N ILE A 29 -8.62 -8.97 -0.64
CA ILE A 29 -8.40 -8.48 0.71
C ILE A 29 -9.45 -7.43 1.12
N PRO A 30 -10.02 -7.51 2.35
CA PRO A 30 -10.91 -6.47 2.87
C PRO A 30 -10.23 -5.11 2.92
N LEU A 31 -11.00 -4.04 2.68
CA LEU A 31 -10.49 -2.67 2.59
C LEU A 31 -9.61 -2.28 3.77
N ASN A 32 -10.05 -2.50 5.00
CA ASN A 32 -9.29 -2.09 6.19
C ASN A 32 -7.93 -2.81 6.28
N VAL A 33 -7.84 -4.07 5.83
CA VAL A 33 -6.58 -4.83 5.81
C VAL A 33 -5.68 -4.30 4.69
N ALA A 34 -6.24 -3.91 3.54
CA ALA A 34 -5.49 -3.28 2.46
C ALA A 34 -4.90 -1.93 2.91
N LEU A 35 -5.69 -1.10 3.59
CA LEU A 35 -5.25 0.18 4.16
C LEU A 35 -4.13 -0.03 5.20
N ASP A 36 -4.25 -1.05 6.06
CA ASP A 36 -3.21 -1.39 7.03
C ASP A 36 -1.91 -1.85 6.36
N LYS A 37 -1.99 -2.74 5.35
CA LYS A 37 -0.82 -3.22 4.61
C LYS A 37 -0.15 -2.11 3.79
N LEU A 38 -0.92 -1.21 3.19
CA LEU A 38 -0.42 -0.06 2.40
C LEU A 38 -0.02 1.15 3.27
N LYS A 39 -0.26 1.07 4.59
CA LYS A 39 0.01 2.13 5.57
C LYS A 39 -0.60 3.47 5.14
N THR A 40 -1.90 3.44 4.80
CA THR A 40 -2.67 4.60 4.33
C THR A 40 -4.06 4.61 4.97
N SER A 41 -4.83 5.68 4.77
CA SER A 41 -6.19 5.83 5.31
C SER A 41 -7.22 5.97 4.19
N ARG A 42 -8.50 6.11 4.54
CA ARG A 42 -9.60 6.28 3.56
C ARG A 42 -9.51 7.60 2.81
N GLU A 43 -8.80 8.57 3.40
CA GLU A 43 -8.51 9.89 2.86
C GLU A 43 -7.26 9.88 1.97
N GLY A 44 -6.56 8.75 1.87
CA GLY A 44 -5.36 8.57 1.07
C GLY A 44 -4.06 8.88 1.80
N LEU A 45 -3.00 9.15 1.04
CA LEU A 45 -1.69 9.55 1.57
C LEU A 45 -1.65 11.05 1.82
N SER A 46 -0.90 11.44 2.85
CA SER A 46 -0.49 12.85 2.97
C SER A 46 0.49 13.21 1.84
N THR A 47 0.56 14.49 1.49
CA THR A 47 1.51 15.00 0.50
C THR A 47 2.94 14.56 0.81
N GLY A 48 3.40 14.72 2.06
CA GLY A 48 4.77 14.35 2.45
C GLY A 48 5.06 12.85 2.37
N GLU A 49 4.08 11.99 2.68
CA GLU A 49 4.26 10.53 2.52
C GLU A 49 4.25 10.13 1.05
N ALA A 50 3.46 10.80 0.20
CA ALA A 50 3.45 10.57 -1.24
C ALA A 50 4.78 10.99 -1.88
N GLU A 51 5.31 12.16 -1.51
CA GLU A 51 6.63 12.64 -1.94
C GLU A 51 7.74 11.69 -1.52
N LYS A 52 7.76 11.27 -0.25
CA LYS A 52 8.72 10.28 0.26
C LYS A 52 8.69 8.98 -0.55
N ARG A 53 7.50 8.41 -0.82
CA ARG A 53 7.39 7.17 -1.61
C ARG A 53 7.84 7.36 -3.07
N LEU A 54 7.63 8.54 -3.64
CA LEU A 54 8.09 8.87 -4.99
C LEU A 54 9.62 8.95 -5.05
N GLU A 55 10.27 9.51 -4.03
CA GLU A 55 11.72 9.53 -3.89
C GLU A 55 12.31 8.12 -3.71
N GLU A 56 11.66 7.28 -2.88
CA GLU A 56 12.13 5.93 -2.56
C GLU A 56 11.98 4.93 -3.73
N HIS A 57 10.85 4.98 -4.44
CA HIS A 57 10.52 4.00 -5.47
C HIS A 57 10.69 4.51 -6.90
N GLY A 58 10.82 5.82 -7.08
CA GLY A 58 10.83 6.46 -8.37
C GLY A 58 9.44 6.55 -9.02
N PRO A 59 9.36 7.16 -10.22
CA PRO A 59 8.10 7.30 -10.94
C PRO A 59 7.55 5.93 -11.36
N ASN A 60 6.23 5.76 -11.27
CA ASN A 60 5.52 4.62 -11.83
C ASN A 60 5.48 4.71 -13.37
N LYS A 61 6.64 4.52 -14.00
CA LYS A 61 6.80 4.42 -15.45
C LYS A 61 7.72 3.25 -15.75
N LEU A 62 7.50 2.64 -16.91
CA LEU A 62 8.43 1.63 -17.40
C LEU A 62 9.80 2.27 -17.69
N PRO A 63 10.90 1.52 -17.53
CA PRO A 63 12.22 1.99 -17.94
C PRO A 63 12.22 2.38 -19.41
N GLU A 64 12.88 3.49 -19.74
CA GLU A 64 13.01 3.91 -21.13
C GLU A 64 13.95 2.94 -21.85
N THR A 65 13.45 2.26 -22.87
CA THR A 65 14.27 1.45 -23.77
C THR A 65 15.20 2.39 -24.53
N LYS A 66 16.50 2.33 -24.24
CA LYS A 66 17.49 2.96 -25.13
C LYS A 66 17.49 2.17 -26.43
N VAL A 67 16.89 2.74 -27.47
CA VAL A 67 17.06 2.31 -28.87
C VAL A 67 18.46 2.62 -29.36
#